data_AF-A0A9E6W5I5-F1
#
_entry.id   AF-A0A9E6W5I5-F1
#
_cell.length_a   1.000
_cell.length_b   1.000
_cell.length_c   1.000
_cell.angle_alpha   90.00
_cell.angle_beta   90.00
_cell.angle_gamma   90.00
#
_symmetry.space_group_name_H-M   'P 1'
#
loop_
_entity.id
_entity.type
_entity.pdbx_description
1 polymer ?
#
loop_
_entity_poly.entity_id
_entity_poly.type
_entity_poly.pdbx_seq_one_letter_code
_entity_poly.pdbx_strand_id
1 'polypeptide(L)'
;MGYSFTFQFSEKDIDFNPDIGNTYFDFNKFLINEFFNSTDSEMSNILREYQRVYGISSYNYLIKTYYQKWKKGDRTISNVQFERIVGIIPNLLNKEAKEKLSKIRKQIKYNHGKRQFLSTIKNAVGRFERNQFGKFKRTKVISKTSELTDIFRNEYDEIKSYSYENIKTFSSSTNYLSDDELIEAIEISKYILEVKLQNLYDQIERDFQIFLPFIKNLKIGTFESSFKIEAFNVVVDLALVDSSQVRIPKFQIPEIESNSHFKKYSDKYLAYELVGINRTTKKQIANSFLNKNDLQLFLNHYNELTNYDSEVYFDSNFQGESGELKIKARLVPPKMLKTSLLYSFIKLTVYIVVTISLIALALRNEAYTLLLFGGFFVGIFAFTMIGEVIKEIRTLTKELKTYA
;
A
#
# COMPACT_ATOMS: atom_id res chain seq x y z
N MET A 1 -57.29 8.30 12.91
CA MET A 1 -56.34 7.99 14.00
C MET A 1 -55.11 8.86 13.81
N GLY A 2 -55.00 9.95 14.57
CA GLY A 2 -53.84 10.86 14.49
C GLY A 2 -52.80 10.43 15.51
N TYR A 3 -51.62 10.03 15.06
CA TYR A 3 -50.47 9.81 15.95
C TYR A 3 -50.07 11.15 16.57
N SER A 4 -50.30 11.32 17.88
CA SER A 4 -49.73 12.45 18.62
C SER A 4 -48.31 12.05 19.08
N PHE A 5 -47.30 12.54 18.39
CA PHE A 5 -45.94 12.53 18.93
C PHE A 5 -45.80 13.72 19.89
N THR A 6 -45.53 13.41 21.14
CA THR A 6 -45.37 14.38 22.22
C THR A 6 -43.89 14.77 22.28
N PHE A 7 -43.51 15.87 21.64
CA PHE A 7 -42.14 16.38 21.75
C PHE A 7 -41.98 17.09 23.10
N GLN A 8 -41.28 16.45 24.05
CA GLN A 8 -40.82 17.10 25.27
C GLN A 8 -39.42 17.68 25.02
N PHE A 9 -39.29 19.00 25.16
CA PHE A 9 -38.00 19.69 25.06
C PHE A 9 -37.49 20.03 26.46
N SER A 10 -36.32 19.51 26.85
CA SER A 10 -35.60 19.99 28.04
C SER A 10 -34.66 21.14 27.65
N GLU A 11 -34.41 22.11 28.54
CA GLU A 11 -33.46 23.22 28.28
C GLU A 11 -32.06 22.72 27.87
N LYS A 12 -31.66 21.52 28.33
CA LYS A 12 -30.38 20.89 27.97
C LYS A 12 -30.33 20.37 26.53
N ASP A 13 -31.47 20.06 25.91
CA ASP A 13 -31.54 19.60 24.52
C ASP A 13 -31.46 20.75 23.51
N ILE A 14 -31.53 21.99 24.01
CA ILE A 14 -31.58 23.22 23.22
C ILE A 14 -30.24 23.99 23.28
N ASP A 15 -29.28 23.48 24.04
CA ASP A 15 -27.93 24.02 24.09
C ASP A 15 -27.15 23.60 22.82
N PHE A 16 -27.33 24.40 21.77
CA PHE A 16 -26.58 24.26 20.52
C PHE A 16 -25.12 24.64 20.77
N ASN A 17 -24.34 23.71 21.31
CA ASN A 17 -22.91 23.85 21.42
C ASN A 17 -22.25 23.38 20.10
N PRO A 18 -21.79 24.30 19.23
CA PRO A 18 -21.18 23.95 17.94
C PRO A 18 -19.83 23.25 18.07
N ASP A 19 -19.27 23.16 19.29
CA ASP A 19 -17.99 22.49 19.56
C ASP A 19 -18.13 20.97 19.73
N ILE A 20 -19.34 20.47 19.93
CA ILE A 20 -19.61 19.03 20.01
C ILE A 20 -19.93 18.56 18.60
N GLY A 21 -19.21 17.54 18.11
CA GLY A 21 -19.22 17.04 16.73
C GLY A 21 -20.55 16.50 16.18
N ASN A 22 -21.72 16.97 16.64
CA ASN A 22 -23.02 16.67 16.07
C ASN A 22 -23.21 17.45 14.76
N THR A 23 -23.12 16.70 13.67
CA THR A 23 -23.12 17.20 12.29
C THR A 23 -24.48 17.75 11.79
N TYR A 24 -25.50 17.84 12.63
CA TYR A 24 -26.83 18.25 12.19
C TYR A 24 -27.30 19.48 12.97
N PHE A 25 -27.16 20.64 12.33
CA PHE A 25 -27.93 21.80 12.72
C PHE A 25 -29.39 21.56 12.33
N ASP A 26 -30.23 21.34 13.32
CA ASP A 26 -31.66 21.25 13.15
C ASP A 26 -32.25 22.67 13.14
N PHE A 27 -32.48 23.18 11.92
CA PHE A 27 -33.04 24.52 11.71
C PHE A 27 -34.41 24.66 12.39
N ASN A 28 -35.23 23.60 12.40
CA ASN A 28 -36.55 23.67 12.99
C ASN A 28 -36.46 23.77 14.52
N LYS A 29 -35.56 23.01 15.16
CA LYS A 29 -35.28 23.17 16.60
C LYS A 29 -34.76 24.56 16.94
N PHE A 30 -33.90 25.13 16.11
CA PHE A 30 -33.45 26.51 16.27
C PHE A 30 -34.65 27.48 16.27
N LEU A 31 -35.56 27.37 15.29
CA LEU A 31 -36.75 28.22 15.21
C LEU A 31 -37.68 28.06 16.41
N ILE A 32 -37.89 26.83 16.89
CA ILE A 32 -38.68 26.55 18.10
C ILE A 32 -38.04 27.18 19.34
N ASN A 33 -36.71 27.13 19.45
CA ASN A 33 -35.99 27.79 20.54
C ASN A 33 -36.19 29.31 20.51
N GLU A 34 -36.03 29.94 19.34
CA GLU A 34 -36.22 31.37 19.19
C GLU A 34 -37.69 31.78 19.48
N PHE A 35 -38.68 30.94 19.14
CA PHE A 35 -40.08 31.15 19.52
C PHE A 35 -40.28 31.16 21.04
N PHE A 36 -39.74 30.20 21.79
CA PHE A 36 -39.95 30.12 23.24
C PHE A 36 -39.16 31.15 24.05
N ASN A 37 -38.06 31.65 23.51
CA ASN A 37 -37.23 32.67 24.16
C ASN A 37 -37.51 34.08 23.64
N SER A 38 -38.57 34.24 22.83
CA SER A 38 -39.01 35.55 22.36
C SER A 38 -39.39 36.45 23.52
N THR A 39 -39.00 37.72 23.47
CA THR A 39 -39.46 38.76 24.39
C THR A 39 -40.96 38.99 24.25
N ASP A 40 -41.60 39.63 25.24
CA ASP A 40 -43.05 39.92 25.19
C ASP A 40 -43.45 40.76 23.95
N SER A 41 -42.56 41.65 23.50
CA SER A 41 -42.76 42.44 22.27
C SER A 41 -42.68 41.58 21.01
N GLU A 42 -41.74 40.64 20.95
CA GLU A 42 -41.58 39.72 19.81
C GLU A 42 -42.71 38.71 19.75
N MET A 43 -43.11 38.17 20.91
CA MET A 43 -44.25 37.27 21.04
C MET A 43 -45.54 37.94 20.54
N SER A 44 -45.74 39.24 20.81
CA SER A 44 -46.88 40.00 20.29
C SER A 44 -46.92 40.04 18.75
N ASN A 45 -45.75 40.20 18.11
CA ASN A 45 -45.64 40.17 16.65
C ASN A 45 -45.86 38.76 16.09
N ILE A 46 -45.31 37.74 16.75
CA ILE A 46 -45.50 36.32 16.40
C ILE A 46 -46.98 35.95 16.47
N LEU A 47 -47.66 36.31 17.55
CA LEU A 47 -49.08 36.02 17.75
C LEU A 47 -49.96 36.70 16.69
N ARG A 48 -49.65 37.95 16.32
CA ARG A 48 -50.33 38.67 15.24
C ARG A 48 -50.17 37.97 13.90
N GLU A 49 -48.95 37.56 13.57
CA GLU A 49 -48.66 36.87 12.32
C GLU A 49 -49.28 35.46 12.29
N TYR A 50 -49.26 34.75 13.42
CA TYR A 50 -49.89 33.45 13.55
C TYR A 50 -51.42 33.52 13.34
N GLN A 51 -52.07 34.55 13.89
CA GLN A 51 -53.49 34.81 13.64
C GLN A 51 -53.76 35.14 12.17
N ARG A 52 -52.91 35.96 11.55
CA ARG A 52 -53.03 36.35 10.14
C ARG A 52 -52.95 35.15 9.20
N VAL A 53 -51.99 34.24 9.44
CA VAL A 53 -51.72 33.09 8.55
C VAL A 53 -52.66 31.91 8.83
N TYR A 54 -52.98 31.61 10.09
CA TYR A 54 -53.69 30.39 10.49
C TYR A 54 -55.09 30.61 11.08
N GLY A 55 -55.54 31.86 11.18
CA GLY A 55 -56.89 32.24 11.61
C GLY A 55 -57.10 32.28 13.13
N ILE A 56 -58.24 32.87 13.53
CA ILE A 56 -58.58 33.18 14.93
C ILE A 56 -58.69 31.93 15.82
N SER A 57 -59.25 30.83 15.31
CA SER A 57 -59.41 29.59 16.09
C SER A 57 -58.07 28.98 16.45
N SER A 58 -57.12 28.96 15.50
CA SER A 58 -55.75 28.50 15.71
C SER A 58 -55.00 29.37 16.71
N TYR A 59 -55.18 30.69 16.60
CA TYR A 59 -54.61 31.68 17.50
C TYR A 59 -55.11 31.52 18.94
N ASN A 60 -56.43 31.39 19.14
CA ASN A 60 -57.04 31.21 20.46
C ASN A 60 -56.50 29.94 21.15
N TYR A 61 -56.32 28.87 20.37
CA TYR A 61 -55.70 27.64 20.87
C TYR A 61 -54.23 27.83 21.26
N LEU A 62 -53.45 28.52 20.43
CA LEU A 62 -52.05 28.84 20.71
C LEU A 62 -51.91 29.67 21.98
N ILE A 63 -52.66 30.75 22.14
CA ILE A 63 -52.63 31.62 23.33
C ILE A 63 -52.96 30.83 24.60
N LYS A 64 -54.05 30.07 24.57
CA LYS A 64 -54.46 29.24 25.69
C LYS A 64 -53.33 28.30 26.09
N THR A 65 -52.72 27.63 25.12
CA THR A 65 -51.63 26.67 25.36
C THR A 65 -50.35 27.37 25.85
N TYR A 66 -49.97 28.48 25.23
CA TYR A 66 -48.76 29.24 25.53
C TYR A 66 -48.75 29.74 26.98
N TYR A 67 -49.81 30.46 27.39
CA TYR A 67 -49.85 31.07 28.72
C TYR A 67 -50.19 30.07 29.84
N GLN A 68 -51.00 29.05 29.56
CA GLN A 68 -51.42 28.11 30.61
C GLN A 68 -50.39 27.00 30.85
N LYS A 69 -49.63 26.62 29.82
CA LYS A 69 -48.68 25.50 29.87
C LYS A 69 -47.24 25.94 29.58
N TRP A 70 -46.97 26.47 28.39
CA TRP A 70 -45.60 26.65 27.91
C TRP A 70 -44.80 27.68 28.71
N LYS A 71 -45.44 28.79 29.13
CA LYS A 71 -44.82 29.82 30.00
C LYS A 71 -44.47 29.28 31.40
N LYS A 72 -45.08 28.16 31.83
CA LYS A 72 -44.80 27.48 33.10
C LYS A 72 -43.80 26.33 32.97
N GLY A 73 -43.20 26.13 31.79
CA GLY A 73 -42.17 25.13 31.54
C GLY A 73 -42.64 23.82 30.91
N ASP A 74 -43.95 23.54 30.85
CA ASP A 74 -44.48 22.34 30.16
C ASP A 74 -44.53 22.58 28.64
N ARG A 75 -43.37 22.55 27.97
CA ARG A 75 -43.19 22.88 26.55
C ARG A 75 -43.49 21.71 25.60
N THR A 76 -44.62 21.04 25.83
CA THR A 76 -45.12 19.99 24.94
C THR A 76 -45.81 20.60 23.71
N ILE A 77 -45.28 20.37 22.51
CA ILE A 77 -45.85 20.89 21.24
C ILE A 77 -46.45 19.75 20.41
N SER A 78 -47.66 19.94 19.87
CA SER A 78 -48.24 19.04 18.87
C SER A 78 -47.64 19.26 17.46
N ASN A 79 -47.64 18.25 16.60
CA ASN A 79 -47.13 18.37 15.22
C ASN A 79 -47.71 19.57 14.46
N VAL A 80 -49.02 19.80 14.59
CA VAL A 80 -49.69 20.94 13.93
C VAL A 80 -49.18 22.28 14.44
N GLN A 81 -48.95 22.42 15.75
CA GLN A 81 -48.37 23.64 16.32
C GLN A 81 -46.90 23.81 15.91
N PHE A 82 -46.14 22.72 15.90
CA PHE A 82 -44.75 22.72 15.46
C PHE A 82 -44.61 23.22 14.02
N GLU A 83 -45.37 22.64 13.08
CA GLU A 83 -45.37 23.05 11.68
C GLU A 83 -45.75 24.52 11.50
N ARG A 84 -46.77 24.99 12.24
CA ARG A 84 -47.22 26.38 12.16
C ARG A 84 -46.20 27.36 12.72
N ILE A 85 -45.57 27.03 13.85
CA ILE A 85 -44.52 27.87 14.45
C ILE A 85 -43.31 27.93 13.52
N VAL A 86 -42.80 26.78 13.08
CA VAL A 86 -41.67 26.69 12.14
C VAL A 86 -41.97 27.39 10.81
N GLY A 87 -43.23 27.43 10.38
CA GLY A 87 -43.67 28.10 9.16
C GLY A 87 -43.59 29.64 9.21
N ILE A 88 -43.78 30.27 10.38
CA ILE A 88 -43.83 31.74 10.49
C ILE A 88 -42.56 32.36 11.08
N ILE A 89 -41.87 31.65 11.97
CA ILE A 89 -40.72 32.19 12.71
C ILE A 89 -39.54 32.61 11.83
N PRO A 90 -39.20 31.96 10.69
CA PRO A 90 -38.08 32.38 9.85
C PRO A 90 -38.12 33.86 9.45
N ASN A 91 -39.31 34.39 9.19
CA ASN A 91 -39.50 35.77 8.76
C ASN A 91 -39.54 36.77 9.94
N LEU A 92 -39.76 36.27 11.15
CA LEU A 92 -39.90 37.07 12.37
C LEU A 92 -38.66 37.07 13.26
N LEU A 93 -37.59 36.37 12.85
CA LEU A 93 -36.32 36.38 13.58
C LEU A 93 -35.82 37.82 13.77
N ASN A 94 -35.52 38.16 15.03
CA ASN A 94 -34.92 39.43 15.40
C ASN A 94 -33.47 39.53 14.86
N LYS A 95 -32.85 40.71 15.04
CA LYS A 95 -31.48 40.95 14.54
C LYS A 95 -30.48 39.99 15.19
N GLU A 96 -30.58 39.75 16.49
CA GLU A 96 -29.68 38.89 17.25
C GLU A 96 -29.76 37.41 16.81
N ALA A 97 -30.97 36.88 16.66
CA ALA A 97 -31.24 35.53 16.19
C ALA A 97 -30.75 35.33 14.74
N LYS A 98 -30.92 36.34 13.87
CA LYS A 98 -30.35 36.34 12.51
C LYS A 98 -28.82 36.31 12.54
N GLU A 99 -28.19 37.08 13.41
CA GLU A 99 -26.74 37.08 13.61
C GLU A 99 -26.24 35.73 14.14
N LYS A 100 -26.92 35.15 15.13
CA LYS A 100 -26.66 33.81 15.68
C LYS A 100 -26.77 32.74 14.60
N LEU A 101 -27.86 32.74 13.82
CA LEU A 101 -28.05 31.82 12.70
C LEU A 101 -26.94 31.97 11.65
N SER A 102 -26.51 33.20 11.34
CA SER A 102 -25.40 33.46 10.43
C SER A 102 -24.07 32.89 10.94
N LYS A 103 -23.76 33.07 12.22
CA LYS A 103 -22.59 32.47 12.88
C LYS A 103 -22.62 30.94 12.80
N ILE A 104 -23.77 30.34 13.13
CA ILE A 104 -23.96 28.88 13.05
C ILE A 104 -23.75 28.38 11.61
N ARG A 105 -24.37 29.01 10.61
CA ARG A 105 -24.20 28.65 9.19
C ARG A 105 -22.75 28.75 8.73
N LYS A 106 -22.03 29.81 9.12
CA LYS A 106 -20.60 29.97 8.83
C LYS A 106 -19.78 28.83 9.45
N GLN A 107 -20.05 28.47 10.70
CA GLN A 107 -19.36 27.38 11.40
C GLN A 107 -19.62 26.01 10.76
N ILE A 108 -20.87 25.75 10.35
CA ILE A 108 -21.25 24.53 9.61
C ILE A 108 -20.48 24.47 8.29
N LYS A 109 -20.51 25.56 7.50
CA LYS A 109 -19.79 25.65 6.23
C LYS A 109 -18.29 25.38 6.43
N TYR A 110 -17.68 26.00 7.43
CA TYR A 110 -16.28 25.78 7.81
C TYR A 110 -16.00 24.32 8.16
N ASN A 111 -16.85 23.70 8.99
CA ASN A 111 -16.68 22.31 9.40
C ASN A 111 -16.85 21.32 8.24
N HIS A 112 -17.78 21.58 7.30
CA HIS A 112 -17.90 20.80 6.08
C HIS A 112 -16.70 20.97 5.16
N GLY A 113 -16.23 22.21 4.95
CA GLY A 113 -15.01 22.49 4.19
C GLY A 113 -13.80 21.76 4.77
N LYS A 114 -13.56 21.86 6.08
CA LYS A 114 -12.49 21.13 6.78
C LYS A 114 -12.54 19.62 6.54
N ARG A 115 -13.73 19.02 6.67
CA ARG A 115 -13.92 17.58 6.44
C ARG A 115 -13.65 17.21 4.99
N GLN A 116 -14.15 18.02 4.05
CA GLN A 116 -13.91 17.82 2.63
C GLN A 116 -12.42 17.91 2.31
N PHE A 117 -11.72 18.95 2.80
CA PHE A 117 -10.29 19.17 2.58
C PHE A 117 -9.45 17.96 3.02
N LEU A 118 -9.65 17.51 4.27
CA LEU A 118 -8.94 16.35 4.81
C LEU A 118 -9.32 15.05 4.09
N SER A 119 -10.59 14.88 3.72
CA SER A 119 -11.04 13.71 2.97
C SER A 119 -10.44 13.67 1.58
N THR A 120 -10.27 14.81 0.90
CA THR A 120 -9.60 14.89 -0.40
C THR A 120 -8.19 14.35 -0.30
N ILE A 121 -7.42 14.82 0.70
CA ILE A 121 -6.05 14.36 0.93
C ILE A 121 -6.01 12.85 1.17
N LYS A 122 -6.79 12.38 2.14
CA LYS A 122 -6.83 10.96 2.52
C LYS A 122 -7.26 10.05 1.37
N ASN A 123 -8.25 10.48 0.58
CA ASN A 123 -8.76 9.70 -0.54
C ASN A 123 -7.75 9.64 -1.69
N ALA A 124 -7.06 10.74 -1.98
CA ALA A 124 -6.00 10.78 -3.00
C ALA A 124 -4.87 9.80 -2.64
N VAL A 125 -4.34 9.91 -1.42
CA VAL A 125 -3.27 9.02 -0.92
C VAL A 125 -3.73 7.57 -0.92
N GLY A 126 -4.89 7.27 -0.33
CA GLY A 126 -5.42 5.90 -0.26
C GLY A 126 -5.85 5.32 -1.61
N ARG A 127 -6.12 6.15 -2.62
CA ARG A 127 -6.35 5.68 -4.00
C ARG A 127 -5.05 5.25 -4.65
N PHE A 128 -3.99 6.04 -4.51
CA PHE A 128 -2.66 5.68 -5.01
C PHE A 128 -2.21 4.33 -4.43
N GLU A 129 -2.27 4.18 -3.11
CA GLU A 129 -1.86 2.94 -2.43
C GLU A 129 -2.66 1.71 -2.91
N ARG A 130 -3.97 1.87 -3.15
CA ARG A 130 -4.82 0.80 -3.72
C ARG A 130 -4.46 0.46 -5.16
N ASN A 131 -4.19 1.48 -5.99
CA ASN A 131 -3.78 1.29 -7.37
C ASN A 131 -2.44 0.56 -7.44
N GLN A 132 -1.46 0.99 -6.65
CA GLN A 132 -0.15 0.37 -6.52
C GLN A 132 -0.28 -1.09 -6.12
N PHE A 133 -1.06 -1.40 -5.07
CA PHE A 133 -1.34 -2.77 -4.66
C PHE A 133 -1.95 -3.63 -5.78
N GLY A 134 -2.87 -3.04 -6.56
CA GLY A 134 -3.48 -3.70 -7.72
C GLY A 134 -2.45 -4.01 -8.83
N LYS A 135 -1.62 -3.02 -9.19
CA LYS A 135 -0.59 -3.14 -10.22
C LYS A 135 0.45 -4.21 -9.89
N PHE A 136 0.90 -4.24 -8.63
CA PHE A 136 1.98 -5.10 -8.15
C PHE A 136 1.48 -6.38 -7.46
N LYS A 137 0.22 -6.76 -7.70
CA LYS A 137 -0.35 -7.99 -7.14
C LYS A 137 0.40 -9.25 -7.56
N ARG A 138 0.94 -9.28 -8.79
CA ARG A 138 1.72 -10.41 -9.30
C ARG A 138 3.21 -10.10 -9.19
N THR A 139 3.97 -11.10 -8.77
CA THR A 139 5.43 -10.95 -8.66
C THR A 139 6.04 -10.75 -10.03
N LYS A 140 6.78 -9.66 -10.20
CA LYS A 140 7.53 -9.36 -11.43
C LYS A 140 9.00 -9.69 -11.19
N VAL A 141 9.58 -10.57 -12.00
CA VAL A 141 11.02 -10.83 -11.98
C VAL A 141 11.69 -9.89 -12.98
N ILE A 142 12.74 -9.20 -12.55
CA ILE A 142 13.53 -8.30 -13.39
C ILE A 142 15.01 -8.73 -13.34
N SER A 143 15.69 -8.53 -14.47
CA SER A 143 17.11 -8.88 -14.62
C SER A 143 17.98 -7.66 -14.94
N LYS A 144 17.36 -6.46 -15.09
CA LYS A 144 18.05 -5.21 -15.42
C LYS A 144 17.66 -4.10 -14.45
N THR A 145 18.64 -3.27 -14.08
CA THR A 145 18.44 -2.09 -13.22
C THR A 145 17.52 -1.06 -13.87
N SER A 146 17.59 -0.91 -15.20
CA SER A 146 16.73 0.03 -15.94
C SER A 146 15.24 -0.25 -15.73
N GLU A 147 14.84 -1.53 -15.64
CA GLU A 147 13.45 -1.90 -15.40
C GLU A 147 12.97 -1.49 -14.00
N LEU A 148 13.86 -1.52 -13.00
CA LEU A 148 13.57 -1.00 -11.67
C LEU A 148 13.39 0.51 -11.72
N THR A 149 14.31 1.22 -12.38
CA THR A 149 14.23 2.67 -12.57
C THR A 149 12.95 3.09 -13.29
N ASP A 150 12.53 2.35 -14.31
CA ASP A 150 11.29 2.61 -15.06
C ASP A 150 10.05 2.43 -14.17
N ILE A 151 10.04 1.42 -13.28
CA ILE A 151 8.96 1.24 -12.30
C ILE A 151 8.84 2.49 -11.43
N PHE A 152 9.94 2.98 -10.85
CA PHE A 152 9.94 4.19 -10.03
C PHE A 152 9.48 5.42 -10.80
N ARG A 153 9.98 5.60 -12.02
CA ARG A 153 9.62 6.73 -12.87
C ARG A 153 8.14 6.73 -13.21
N ASN A 154 7.58 5.57 -13.57
CA ASN A 154 6.16 5.44 -13.88
C ASN A 154 5.26 5.76 -12.68
N GLU A 155 5.65 5.32 -11.48
CA GLU A 155 4.89 5.63 -10.26
C GLU A 155 5.00 7.12 -9.89
N TYR A 156 6.18 7.74 -10.08
CA TYR A 156 6.36 9.18 -9.91
C TYR A 156 5.54 10.00 -10.92
N ASP A 157 5.54 9.60 -12.19
CA ASP A 157 4.76 10.24 -13.25
C ASP A 157 3.24 10.11 -12.98
N GLU A 158 2.79 8.97 -12.41
CA GLU A 158 1.40 8.84 -11.93
C GLU A 158 1.08 9.88 -10.83
N ILE A 159 1.96 10.03 -9.83
CA ILE A 159 1.76 11.02 -8.76
C ILE A 159 1.68 12.44 -9.35
N LYS A 160 2.56 12.79 -10.29
CA LYS A 160 2.53 14.11 -10.95
C LYS A 160 1.26 14.34 -11.77
N SER A 161 0.68 13.28 -12.35
CA SER A 161 -0.57 13.36 -13.11
C SER A 161 -1.83 13.60 -12.25
N TYR A 162 -1.71 13.57 -10.92
CA TYR A 162 -2.84 13.79 -10.03
C TYR A 162 -3.39 15.20 -10.19
N SER A 163 -4.69 15.27 -10.47
CA SER A 163 -5.44 16.51 -10.64
C SER A 163 -6.78 16.40 -9.94
N TYR A 164 -7.40 17.55 -9.68
CA TYR A 164 -8.75 17.62 -9.11
C TYR A 164 -9.77 16.83 -9.96
N GLU A 165 -9.67 16.89 -11.29
CA GLU A 165 -10.57 16.19 -12.20
C GLU A 165 -10.42 14.67 -12.11
N ASN A 166 -9.18 14.19 -11.96
CA ASN A 166 -8.85 12.77 -11.88
C ASN A 166 -9.24 12.15 -10.53
N ILE A 167 -9.27 12.95 -9.44
CA ILE A 167 -9.47 12.50 -8.05
C ILE A 167 -10.94 12.64 -7.58
N LYS A 168 -11.90 12.88 -8.48
CA LYS A 168 -13.34 12.91 -8.13
C LYS A 168 -13.80 11.59 -7.50
N THR A 169 -13.71 11.52 -6.17
CA THR A 169 -14.17 10.43 -5.32
C THR A 169 -14.96 11.11 -4.21
N PHE A 170 -16.30 11.04 -4.32
CA PHE A 170 -17.35 11.78 -3.57
C PHE A 170 -17.54 13.23 -4.07
N SER A 171 -18.57 13.58 -4.84
CA SER A 171 -20.03 13.37 -4.70
C SER A 171 -20.62 13.96 -3.42
N SER A 172 -20.67 15.29 -3.34
CA SER A 172 -21.85 15.95 -2.81
C SER A 172 -22.17 17.13 -3.73
N SER A 173 -23.45 17.40 -3.95
CA SER A 173 -23.97 18.48 -4.79
C SER A 173 -23.57 19.90 -4.32
N THR A 174 -22.71 20.01 -3.31
CA THR A 174 -22.20 21.25 -2.71
C THR A 174 -20.70 21.12 -2.45
N ASN A 175 -19.89 21.79 -3.28
CA ASN A 175 -18.47 21.97 -3.02
C ASN A 175 -18.32 23.06 -1.94
N TYR A 176 -17.78 22.73 -0.77
CA TYR A 176 -17.58 23.68 0.34
C TYR A 176 -16.22 24.36 0.29
N LEU A 177 -15.33 23.88 -0.58
CA LEU A 177 -13.99 24.39 -0.81
C LEU A 177 -13.96 25.31 -2.04
N SER A 178 -13.08 26.30 -2.01
CA SER A 178 -12.68 27.02 -3.22
C SER A 178 -11.84 26.12 -4.14
N ASP A 179 -11.70 26.53 -5.40
CA ASP A 179 -10.84 25.82 -6.35
C ASP A 179 -9.37 25.84 -5.88
N ASP A 180 -8.90 26.94 -5.31
CA ASP A 180 -7.56 27.05 -4.72
C ASP A 180 -7.35 26.08 -3.55
N GLU A 181 -8.34 25.94 -2.66
CA GLU A 181 -8.28 25.01 -1.53
C GLU A 181 -8.28 23.54 -1.98
N LEU A 182 -8.96 23.24 -3.09
CA LEU A 182 -8.92 21.92 -3.70
C LEU A 182 -7.55 21.64 -4.34
N ILE A 183 -7.01 22.60 -5.08
CA ILE A 183 -5.65 22.49 -5.66
C ILE A 183 -4.63 22.27 -4.55
N GLU A 184 -4.70 23.06 -3.46
CA GLU A 184 -3.83 22.93 -2.30
C GLU A 184 -3.92 21.53 -1.67
N ALA A 185 -5.14 20.99 -1.47
CA ALA A 185 -5.30 19.63 -0.95
C ALA A 185 -4.66 18.57 -1.87
N ILE A 186 -4.74 18.74 -3.19
CA ILE A 186 -4.14 17.82 -4.16
C ILE A 186 -2.61 17.94 -4.13
N GLU A 187 -2.05 19.14 -4.07
CA GLU A 187 -0.59 19.34 -3.96
C GLU A 187 -0.04 18.76 -2.66
N ILE A 188 -0.74 18.91 -1.53
CA ILE A 188 -0.37 18.25 -0.25
C ILE A 188 -0.36 16.73 -0.41
N SER A 189 -1.34 16.19 -1.14
CA SER A 189 -1.40 14.75 -1.41
C SER A 189 -0.21 14.28 -2.25
N LYS A 190 0.16 15.01 -3.30
CA LYS A 190 1.33 14.72 -4.13
C LYS A 190 2.60 14.74 -3.29
N TYR A 191 2.78 15.78 -2.48
CA TYR A 191 3.93 15.88 -1.58
C TYR A 191 4.07 14.65 -0.68
N ILE A 192 2.98 14.22 -0.01
CA ILE A 192 2.99 13.02 0.85
C ILE A 192 3.42 11.78 0.06
N LEU A 193 2.87 11.59 -1.14
CA LEU A 193 3.18 10.44 -1.99
C LEU A 193 4.63 10.47 -2.51
N GLU A 194 5.12 11.65 -2.90
CA GLU A 194 6.50 11.85 -3.34
C GLU A 194 7.50 11.53 -2.21
N VAL A 195 7.24 11.99 -0.99
CA VAL A 195 8.09 11.66 0.17
C VAL A 195 8.06 10.16 0.48
N LYS A 196 6.89 9.51 0.40
CA LYS A 196 6.78 8.05 0.58
C LYS A 196 7.61 7.30 -0.47
N LEU A 197 7.50 7.69 -1.74
CA LEU A 197 8.20 7.07 -2.86
C LEU A 197 9.72 7.28 -2.75
N GLN A 198 10.16 8.49 -2.43
CA GLN A 198 11.58 8.81 -2.22
C GLN A 198 12.16 8.04 -1.03
N ASN A 199 11.42 7.92 0.08
CA ASN A 199 11.90 7.13 1.23
C ASN A 199 12.09 5.66 0.86
N LEU A 200 11.14 5.05 0.15
CA LEU A 200 11.26 3.67 -0.34
C LEU A 200 12.47 3.52 -1.28
N TYR A 201 12.68 4.50 -2.15
CA TYR A 201 13.83 4.53 -3.01
C TYR A 201 15.15 4.55 -2.22
N ASP A 202 15.28 5.47 -1.26
CA ASP A 202 16.50 5.59 -0.46
C ASP A 202 16.79 4.30 0.33
N GLN A 203 15.76 3.58 0.78
CA GLN A 203 15.88 2.26 1.42
C GLN A 203 16.45 1.21 0.47
N ILE A 204 15.93 1.14 -0.77
CA ILE A 204 16.44 0.22 -1.79
C ILE A 204 17.87 0.55 -2.16
N GLU A 205 18.19 1.84 -2.36
CA GLU A 205 19.56 2.26 -2.67
C GLU A 205 20.53 1.81 -1.58
N ARG A 206 20.19 2.01 -0.30
CA ARG A 206 21.00 1.54 0.83
C ARG A 206 21.17 0.03 0.84
N ASP A 207 20.09 -0.74 0.66
CA ASP A 207 20.16 -2.20 0.59
C ASP A 207 21.13 -2.67 -0.50
N PHE A 208 20.98 -2.15 -1.72
CA PHE A 208 21.85 -2.48 -2.86
C PHE A 208 23.30 -2.07 -2.60
N GLN A 209 23.56 -0.91 -1.98
CA GLN A 209 24.91 -0.50 -1.60
C GLN A 209 25.55 -1.44 -0.58
N ILE A 210 24.75 -2.05 0.30
CA ILE A 210 25.24 -3.01 1.29
C ILE A 210 25.57 -4.34 0.63
N PHE A 211 24.65 -4.98 -0.11
CA PHE A 211 24.86 -6.35 -0.57
C PHE A 211 25.54 -6.48 -1.94
N LEU A 212 25.42 -5.52 -2.87
CA LEU A 212 25.98 -5.68 -4.22
C LEU A 212 27.49 -5.93 -4.22
N PRO A 213 28.33 -5.21 -3.44
CA PRO A 213 29.76 -5.49 -3.39
C PRO A 213 30.08 -6.92 -2.95
N PHE A 214 29.23 -7.53 -2.11
CA PHE A 214 29.39 -8.89 -1.62
C PHE A 214 29.03 -9.92 -2.69
N ILE A 215 27.87 -9.74 -3.35
CA ILE A 215 27.43 -10.64 -4.42
C ILE A 215 28.44 -10.68 -5.57
N LYS A 216 29.10 -9.56 -5.91
CA LYS A 216 30.16 -9.52 -6.95
C LYS A 216 31.36 -10.40 -6.64
N ASN A 217 31.67 -10.64 -5.37
CA ASN A 217 32.81 -11.48 -4.96
C ASN A 217 32.47 -12.97 -5.04
N LEU A 218 31.21 -13.34 -5.24
CA LEU A 218 30.77 -14.72 -5.37
C LEU A 218 31.01 -15.23 -6.80
N LYS A 219 31.51 -16.46 -6.95
CA LYS A 219 31.71 -17.06 -8.28
C LYS A 219 30.35 -17.31 -8.96
N ILE A 220 30.11 -16.62 -10.07
CA ILE A 220 28.94 -16.78 -10.94
C ILE A 220 28.80 -18.26 -11.33
N GLY A 221 27.69 -18.90 -10.98
CA GLY A 221 27.42 -20.32 -11.23
C GLY A 221 27.48 -21.22 -9.99
N THR A 222 28.06 -20.75 -8.87
CA THR A 222 27.97 -21.43 -7.57
C THR A 222 26.84 -20.90 -6.69
N PHE A 223 26.24 -19.76 -7.10
CA PHE A 223 25.18 -19.09 -6.37
C PHE A 223 24.02 -18.65 -7.27
N GLU A 224 22.83 -18.70 -6.69
CA GLU A 224 21.65 -17.96 -7.11
C GLU A 224 21.39 -16.86 -6.08
N SER A 225 21.28 -15.62 -6.52
CA SER A 225 21.05 -14.48 -5.64
C SER A 225 19.91 -13.63 -6.18
N SER A 226 18.91 -13.37 -5.34
CA SER A 226 17.76 -12.56 -5.70
C SER A 226 17.37 -11.62 -4.56
N PHE A 227 16.86 -10.43 -4.90
CA PHE A 227 16.36 -9.48 -3.92
C PHE A 227 14.88 -9.20 -4.18
N LYS A 228 14.02 -9.49 -3.20
CA LYS A 228 12.59 -9.24 -3.29
C LYS A 228 12.25 -7.90 -2.65
N ILE A 229 11.88 -6.91 -3.47
CA ILE A 229 11.36 -5.63 -3.04
C ILE A 229 9.88 -5.81 -2.70
N GLU A 230 9.53 -5.76 -1.41
CA GLU A 230 8.19 -6.09 -0.94
C GLU A 230 7.14 -5.07 -1.42
N ALA A 231 7.47 -3.78 -1.40
CA ALA A 231 6.53 -2.70 -1.74
C ALA A 231 5.99 -2.78 -3.18
N PHE A 232 6.78 -3.30 -4.12
CA PHE A 232 6.40 -3.49 -5.52
C PHE A 232 6.25 -4.97 -5.90
N ASN A 233 6.44 -5.89 -4.95
CA ASN A 233 6.49 -7.32 -5.23
C ASN A 233 7.39 -7.65 -6.44
N VAL A 234 8.55 -7.01 -6.50
CA VAL A 234 9.53 -7.17 -7.58
C VAL A 234 10.67 -8.03 -7.08
N VAL A 235 11.01 -9.08 -7.82
CA VAL A 235 12.18 -9.90 -7.55
C VAL A 235 13.27 -9.51 -8.55
N VAL A 236 14.39 -9.03 -8.02
CA VAL A 236 15.56 -8.65 -8.80
C VAL A 236 16.53 -9.81 -8.82
N ASP A 237 16.82 -10.35 -10.01
CA ASP A 237 17.88 -11.34 -10.17
C ASP A 237 19.24 -10.65 -10.15
N LEU A 238 19.96 -10.82 -9.04
CA LEU A 238 21.23 -10.14 -8.81
C LEU A 238 22.39 -10.77 -9.56
N ALA A 239 22.25 -12.00 -10.08
CA ALA A 239 23.28 -12.65 -10.88
C ALA A 239 23.43 -12.01 -12.27
N LEU A 240 22.35 -11.40 -12.76
CA LEU A 240 22.26 -10.81 -14.10
C LEU A 240 22.30 -9.28 -14.12
N VAL A 241 22.18 -8.65 -12.95
CA VAL A 241 22.11 -7.20 -12.81
C VAL A 241 23.50 -6.57 -12.90
N ASP A 242 23.66 -5.60 -13.82
CA ASP A 242 24.84 -4.74 -13.86
C ASP A 242 24.88 -3.87 -12.60
N SER A 243 25.77 -4.28 -11.71
CA SER A 243 25.91 -3.78 -10.34
C SER A 243 26.70 -2.47 -10.26
N SER A 244 27.04 -1.83 -11.39
CA SER A 244 27.75 -0.55 -11.43
C SER A 244 26.82 0.67 -11.53
N GLN A 245 25.50 0.47 -11.68
CA GLN A 245 24.58 1.52 -12.13
C GLN A 245 23.23 1.62 -11.41
N VAL A 246 23.05 1.10 -10.18
CA VAL A 246 21.83 1.43 -9.41
C VAL A 246 21.94 2.88 -8.90
N ARG A 247 21.69 3.82 -9.82
CA ARG A 247 21.49 5.25 -9.57
C ARG A 247 20.10 5.57 -10.11
N ILE A 248 19.14 5.60 -9.22
CA ILE A 248 17.75 5.91 -9.55
C ILE A 248 17.57 7.41 -9.28
N PRO A 249 16.70 8.11 -10.04
CA PRO A 249 16.55 9.55 -9.95
C PRO A 249 16.11 10.00 -8.54
N LYS A 250 16.80 11.01 -8.00
CA LYS A 250 16.33 11.75 -6.83
C LYS A 250 15.27 12.74 -7.28
N PHE A 251 14.10 12.68 -6.65
CA PHE A 251 13.02 13.61 -6.95
C PHE A 251 13.29 14.96 -6.28
N GLN A 252 13.09 16.05 -7.01
CA GLN A 252 13.00 17.37 -6.40
C GLN A 252 11.61 17.49 -5.78
N ILE A 253 11.54 17.34 -4.46
CA ILE A 253 10.31 17.47 -3.70
C ILE A 253 10.29 18.90 -3.14
N PRO A 254 9.52 19.84 -3.72
CA PRO A 254 9.42 21.18 -3.18
C PRO A 254 8.78 21.11 -1.78
N GLU A 255 9.27 21.90 -0.84
CA GLU A 255 8.56 22.09 0.43
C GLU A 255 7.17 22.66 0.16
N ILE A 256 6.18 22.08 0.81
CA ILE A 256 4.80 22.52 0.69
C ILE A 256 4.38 23.26 1.95
N GLU A 257 3.89 24.47 1.78
CA GLU A 257 3.18 25.20 2.83
C GLU A 257 1.71 25.32 2.47
N SER A 258 0.86 24.94 3.42
CA SER A 258 -0.58 25.14 3.32
C SER A 258 -0.89 26.61 3.58
N ASN A 259 -1.53 27.27 2.61
CA ASN A 259 -1.89 28.69 2.67
C ASN A 259 -3.38 28.91 3.00
N SER A 260 -4.17 27.85 3.03
CA SER A 260 -5.57 27.90 3.43
C SER A 260 -5.75 28.12 4.92
N HIS A 261 -6.98 28.51 5.28
CA HIS A 261 -7.43 28.54 6.67
C HIS A 261 -7.53 27.14 7.32
N PHE A 262 -7.20 26.07 6.57
CA PHE A 262 -7.07 24.71 7.07
C PHE A 262 -5.62 24.30 7.40
N LYS A 263 -4.62 25.19 7.27
CA LYS A 263 -3.18 24.95 7.55
C LYS A 263 -2.89 24.09 8.77
N LYS A 264 -3.45 24.46 9.93
CA LYS A 264 -3.24 23.71 11.18
C LYS A 264 -3.62 22.22 11.06
N TYR A 265 -4.63 21.89 10.27
CA TYR A 265 -5.11 20.53 10.09
C TYR A 265 -4.33 19.76 9.03
N SER A 266 -3.96 20.42 7.93
CA SER A 266 -3.06 19.84 6.92
C SER A 266 -1.69 19.52 7.53
N ASP A 267 -1.10 20.46 8.26
CA ASP A 267 0.19 20.26 8.95
C ASP A 267 0.13 19.08 9.92
N LYS A 268 -0.98 18.95 10.66
CA LYS A 268 -1.20 17.82 11.58
C LYS A 268 -1.30 16.48 10.84
N TYR A 269 -2.00 16.45 9.70
CA TYR A 269 -2.12 15.25 8.88
C TYR A 269 -0.78 14.89 8.22
N LEU A 270 -0.07 15.89 7.71
CA LEU A 270 1.25 15.73 7.14
C LEU A 270 2.23 15.16 8.17
N ALA A 271 2.28 15.74 9.37
CA ALA A 271 3.09 15.24 10.46
C ALA A 271 2.73 13.79 10.84
N TYR A 272 1.44 13.44 10.83
CA TYR A 272 0.99 12.06 11.06
C TYR A 272 1.57 11.09 10.02
N GLU A 273 1.48 11.43 8.72
CA GLU A 273 2.04 10.61 7.63
C GLU A 273 3.57 10.49 7.74
N LEU A 274 4.28 11.61 7.97
CA LEU A 274 5.74 11.63 8.10
C LEU A 274 6.24 10.84 9.32
N VAL A 275 5.55 10.95 10.46
CA VAL A 275 5.83 10.12 11.65
C VAL A 275 5.56 8.65 11.34
N GLY A 276 4.53 8.35 10.55
CA GLY A 276 4.25 7.00 10.04
C GLY A 276 5.44 6.41 9.28
N ILE A 277 5.98 7.17 8.31
CA ILE A 277 7.17 6.80 7.51
C ILE A 277 8.39 6.57 8.41
N ASN A 278 8.64 7.45 9.38
CA ASN A 278 9.76 7.30 10.30
C ASN A 278 9.60 6.06 11.20
N ARG A 279 8.38 5.79 11.68
CA ARG A 279 8.10 4.59 12.50
C ARG A 279 8.28 3.30 11.74
N THR A 280 7.80 3.21 10.48
CA THR A 280 8.03 2.03 9.65
C THR A 280 9.52 1.82 9.42
N THR A 281 10.23 2.89 9.04
CA THR A 281 11.69 2.84 8.86
C THR A 281 12.40 2.36 10.13
N LYS A 282 12.09 2.93 11.30
CA LYS A 282 12.70 2.54 12.59
C LYS A 282 12.32 1.13 13.05
N LYS A 283 11.09 0.68 12.79
CA LYS A 283 10.68 -0.69 13.13
C LYS A 283 11.48 -1.71 12.32
N GLN A 284 11.71 -1.39 11.04
CA GLN A 284 12.55 -2.21 10.20
C GLN A 284 14.01 -2.20 10.71
N ILE A 285 14.55 -1.05 11.18
CA ILE A 285 15.87 -0.96 11.85
C ILE A 285 15.98 -1.87 13.07
N ALA A 286 14.94 -1.89 13.91
CA ALA A 286 14.93 -2.68 15.14
C ALA A 286 14.84 -4.21 14.90
N ASN A 287 14.38 -4.65 13.73
CA ASN A 287 14.14 -6.06 13.40
C ASN A 287 15.37 -6.77 12.79
N SER A 288 16.58 -6.30 13.09
CA SER A 288 17.86 -6.82 12.56
C SER A 288 17.97 -6.75 11.05
N PHE A 289 18.21 -5.54 10.55
CA PHE A 289 18.64 -5.36 9.17
C PHE A 289 19.94 -6.08 8.88
N LEU A 290 20.02 -6.55 7.65
CA LEU A 290 21.21 -7.03 6.96
C LEU A 290 22.38 -6.08 7.22
N ASN A 291 23.21 -6.44 8.20
CA ASN A 291 24.41 -5.74 8.54
C ASN A 291 25.53 -6.24 7.63
N LYS A 292 26.45 -5.35 7.25
CA LYS A 292 27.72 -5.71 6.61
C LYS A 292 28.41 -6.90 7.32
N ASN A 293 28.34 -6.95 8.65
CA ASN A 293 28.88 -8.04 9.46
C ASN A 293 28.19 -9.38 9.22
N ASP A 294 26.87 -9.41 8.99
CA ASP A 294 26.13 -10.65 8.75
C ASP A 294 26.53 -11.24 7.39
N LEU A 295 26.67 -10.39 6.36
CA LEU A 295 27.20 -10.80 5.06
C LEU A 295 28.67 -11.23 5.15
N GLN A 296 29.47 -10.56 5.98
CA GLN A 296 30.86 -10.93 6.20
C GLN A 296 30.98 -12.31 6.87
N LEU A 297 30.14 -12.58 7.87
CA LEU A 297 30.08 -13.86 8.55
C LEU A 297 29.65 -14.97 7.58
N PHE A 298 28.64 -14.69 6.74
CA PHE A 298 28.24 -15.60 5.66
C PHE A 298 29.40 -15.88 4.68
N LEU A 299 30.12 -14.86 4.22
CA LEU A 299 31.28 -15.03 3.33
C LEU A 299 32.41 -15.83 3.98
N ASN A 300 32.69 -15.57 5.27
CA ASN A 300 33.72 -16.32 5.99
C ASN A 300 33.35 -17.80 6.07
N HIS A 301 32.10 -18.09 6.41
CA HIS A 301 31.60 -19.47 6.46
C HIS A 301 31.61 -20.13 5.08
N TYR A 302 31.27 -19.39 4.03
CA TYR A 302 31.38 -19.85 2.65
C TYR A 302 32.83 -20.20 2.27
N ASN A 303 33.77 -19.30 2.54
CA ASN A 303 35.19 -19.52 2.24
C ASN A 303 35.76 -20.72 3.03
N GLU A 304 35.37 -20.90 4.29
CA GLU A 304 35.71 -22.09 5.06
C GLU A 304 35.18 -23.35 4.37
N LEU A 305 33.91 -23.36 3.97
CA LEU A 305 33.24 -24.52 3.39
C LEU A 305 33.70 -24.85 1.96
N THR A 306 34.15 -23.87 1.17
CA THR A 306 34.78 -24.14 -0.15
C THR A 306 36.04 -24.99 -0.07
N ASN A 307 36.70 -25.06 1.10
CA ASN A 307 37.92 -25.84 1.29
C ASN A 307 37.68 -27.28 1.77
N TYR A 308 36.43 -27.68 2.05
CA TYR A 308 36.11 -29.03 2.49
C TYR A 308 35.93 -29.99 1.31
N ASP A 309 36.15 -31.29 1.56
CA ASP A 309 36.04 -32.36 0.56
C ASP A 309 34.58 -32.88 0.39
N SER A 310 33.58 -32.16 0.91
CA SER A 310 32.16 -32.54 0.84
C SER A 310 31.31 -31.54 0.06
N GLU A 311 30.22 -32.01 -0.54
CA GLU A 311 29.21 -31.14 -1.16
C GLU A 311 28.44 -30.37 -0.08
N VAL A 312 28.26 -29.06 -0.27
CA VAL A 312 27.56 -28.18 0.68
C VAL A 312 26.48 -27.37 -0.01
N TYR A 313 25.31 -27.30 0.62
CA TYR A 313 24.18 -26.50 0.17
C TYR A 313 23.90 -25.39 1.17
N PHE A 314 23.65 -24.19 0.66
CA PHE A 314 23.27 -23.02 1.45
C PHE A 314 21.95 -22.48 0.93
N ASP A 315 21.02 -22.20 1.84
CA ASP A 315 19.85 -21.36 1.60
C ASP A 315 19.82 -20.34 2.74
N SER A 316 20.08 -19.07 2.41
CA SER A 316 20.21 -17.99 3.38
C SER A 316 19.37 -16.81 2.96
N ASN A 317 18.63 -16.29 3.93
CA ASN A 317 17.76 -15.15 3.75
C ASN A 317 18.21 -14.03 4.68
N PHE A 318 18.28 -12.82 4.15
CA PHE A 318 18.69 -11.64 4.89
C PHE A 318 17.66 -10.52 4.70
N GLN A 319 17.19 -9.96 5.81
CA GLN A 319 16.16 -8.92 5.79
C GLN A 319 16.81 -7.54 5.57
N GLY A 320 16.52 -6.89 4.44
CA GLY A 320 16.88 -5.50 4.16
C GLY A 320 15.79 -4.50 4.58
N GLU A 321 16.06 -3.21 4.35
CA GLU A 321 15.15 -2.08 4.60
C GLU A 321 13.88 -2.15 3.76
N SER A 322 14.04 -2.49 2.49
CA SER A 322 12.98 -2.49 1.49
C SER A 322 12.48 -3.88 1.10
N GLY A 323 13.17 -4.93 1.54
CA GLY A 323 13.00 -6.26 0.98
C GLY A 323 13.79 -7.38 1.65
N GLU A 324 13.81 -8.54 1.01
CA GLU A 324 14.54 -9.73 1.47
C GLU A 324 15.57 -10.14 0.40
N LEU A 325 16.83 -10.25 0.81
CA LEU A 325 17.90 -10.84 0.00
C LEU A 325 17.92 -12.35 0.24
N LYS A 326 17.74 -13.10 -0.84
CA LYS A 326 17.86 -14.55 -0.84
C LYS A 326 19.10 -14.99 -1.59
N ILE A 327 19.95 -15.75 -0.92
CA ILE A 327 21.16 -16.34 -1.48
C ILE A 327 21.05 -17.85 -1.34
N LYS A 328 21.10 -18.55 -2.48
CA LYS A 328 21.27 -20.00 -2.52
C LYS A 328 22.62 -20.33 -3.11
N ALA A 329 23.30 -21.31 -2.54
CA ALA A 329 24.56 -21.78 -3.07
C ALA A 329 24.62 -23.29 -3.07
N ARG A 330 25.27 -23.84 -4.09
CA ARG A 330 25.68 -25.24 -4.13
C ARG A 330 27.17 -25.24 -4.37
N LEU A 331 27.92 -25.89 -3.49
CA LEU A 331 29.36 -26.05 -3.59
C LEU A 331 29.70 -27.52 -3.79
N VAL A 332 30.30 -27.83 -4.93
CA VAL A 332 30.83 -29.17 -5.21
C VAL A 332 32.36 -29.08 -5.30
N PRO A 333 33.11 -29.81 -4.44
CA PRO A 333 34.56 -29.76 -4.45
C PRO A 333 35.15 -30.24 -5.78
N PRO A 334 36.12 -29.51 -6.38
CA PRO A 334 36.74 -29.92 -7.65
C PRO A 334 37.40 -31.29 -7.59
N LYS A 335 37.95 -31.69 -6.43
CA LYS A 335 38.51 -33.03 -6.23
C LYS A 335 37.45 -34.13 -6.40
N MET A 336 36.26 -33.91 -5.87
CA MET A 336 35.13 -34.84 -5.99
C MET A 336 34.73 -34.99 -7.45
N LEU A 337 34.58 -33.86 -8.17
CA LEU A 337 34.28 -33.86 -9.61
C LEU A 337 35.36 -34.52 -10.46
N LYS A 338 36.64 -34.30 -10.16
CA LYS A 338 37.77 -34.99 -10.85
C LYS A 338 37.75 -36.50 -10.61
N THR A 339 37.43 -36.92 -9.40
CA THR A 339 37.35 -38.35 -9.03
C THR A 339 36.17 -39.02 -9.74
N SER A 340 35.01 -38.37 -9.75
CA SER A 340 33.83 -38.83 -10.50
C SER A 340 34.11 -38.90 -12.00
N LEU A 341 34.77 -37.88 -12.58
CA LEU A 341 35.20 -37.90 -13.99
C LEU A 341 36.13 -39.08 -14.27
N LEU A 342 37.14 -39.31 -13.42
CA LEU A 342 38.05 -40.44 -13.57
C LEU A 342 37.29 -41.78 -13.55
N TYR A 343 36.35 -41.95 -12.62
CA TYR A 343 35.52 -43.13 -12.55
C TYR A 343 34.65 -43.31 -13.81
N SER A 344 34.02 -42.24 -14.31
CA SER A 344 33.23 -42.29 -15.55
C SER A 344 34.11 -42.61 -16.77
N PHE A 345 35.34 -42.09 -16.85
CA PHE A 345 36.30 -42.45 -17.90
C PHE A 345 36.73 -43.92 -17.82
N ILE A 346 37.04 -44.43 -16.63
CA ILE A 346 37.37 -45.85 -16.43
C ILE A 346 36.18 -46.73 -16.84
N LYS A 347 34.97 -46.38 -16.41
CA LYS A 347 33.73 -47.09 -16.75
C LYS A 347 33.53 -47.12 -18.27
N LEU A 348 33.76 -45.99 -18.96
CA LEU A 348 33.71 -45.91 -20.42
C LEU A 348 34.74 -46.84 -21.08
N THR A 349 35.99 -46.83 -20.62
CA THR A 349 37.05 -47.71 -21.14
C THR A 349 36.69 -49.19 -20.95
N VAL A 350 36.18 -49.58 -19.77
CA VAL A 350 35.73 -50.95 -19.50
C VAL A 350 34.59 -51.33 -20.46
N TYR A 351 33.59 -50.48 -20.66
CA TYR A 351 32.51 -50.77 -21.61
C TYR A 351 33.01 -50.91 -23.05
N ILE A 352 33.94 -50.07 -23.50
CA ILE A 352 34.54 -50.19 -24.83
C ILE A 352 35.30 -51.52 -24.96
N VAL A 353 36.16 -51.87 -24.01
CA VAL A 353 36.95 -53.11 -24.03
C VAL A 353 36.04 -54.35 -24.02
N VAL A 354 35.01 -54.37 -23.17
CA VAL A 354 34.03 -55.47 -23.11
C VAL A 354 33.28 -55.59 -24.44
N THR A 355 32.84 -54.46 -25.01
CA THR A 355 32.11 -54.45 -26.29
C THR A 355 32.99 -54.97 -27.44
N ILE A 356 34.24 -54.51 -27.55
CA ILE A 356 35.19 -54.99 -28.57
C ILE A 356 35.49 -56.48 -28.37
N SER A 357 35.66 -56.93 -27.12
CA SER A 357 35.93 -58.33 -26.81
C SER A 357 34.75 -59.23 -27.19
N LEU A 358 33.52 -58.81 -26.91
CA LEU A 358 32.31 -59.52 -27.31
C LEU A 358 32.17 -59.59 -28.84
N ILE A 359 32.48 -58.51 -29.55
CA ILE A 359 32.50 -58.50 -31.04
C ILE A 359 33.57 -59.46 -31.57
N ALA A 360 34.78 -59.45 -31.01
CA ALA A 360 35.86 -60.34 -31.43
C ALA A 360 35.54 -61.81 -31.18
N LEU A 361 34.91 -62.12 -30.04
CA LEU A 361 34.50 -63.47 -29.66
C LEU A 361 33.34 -63.96 -30.54
N ALA A 362 32.43 -63.06 -30.91
CA ALA A 362 31.37 -63.32 -31.87
C ALA A 362 31.91 -63.71 -33.26
N LEU A 363 32.91 -62.97 -33.76
CA LEU A 363 33.54 -63.25 -35.05
C LEU A 363 34.27 -64.60 -35.08
N ARG A 364 34.78 -65.08 -33.95
CA ARG A 364 35.60 -66.30 -33.87
C ARG A 364 34.79 -67.60 -33.79
N ASN A 365 33.56 -67.58 -33.27
CA ASN A 365 32.84 -68.80 -32.89
C ASN A 365 31.80 -69.31 -33.91
N GLU A 366 31.73 -68.75 -35.12
CA GLU A 366 30.83 -69.17 -36.23
C GLU A 366 29.32 -69.34 -35.88
N ALA A 367 28.88 -68.91 -34.68
CA ALA A 367 27.50 -69.01 -34.21
C ALA A 367 26.64 -67.83 -34.71
N TYR A 368 26.67 -67.58 -36.02
CA TYR A 368 26.23 -66.34 -36.66
C TYR A 368 24.76 -65.94 -36.40
N THR A 369 23.83 -66.89 -36.24
CA THR A 369 22.38 -66.59 -36.12
C THR A 369 21.95 -66.21 -34.70
N LEU A 370 22.46 -66.88 -33.65
CA LEU A 370 22.25 -66.50 -32.25
C LEU A 370 23.02 -65.22 -31.87
N LEU A 371 24.18 -64.99 -32.51
CA LEU A 371 24.97 -63.77 -32.39
C LEU A 371 24.39 -62.57 -33.13
N LEU A 372 23.62 -62.75 -34.21
CA LEU A 372 22.94 -61.64 -34.88
C LEU A 372 21.82 -61.06 -34.02
N PHE A 373 20.97 -61.92 -33.43
CA PHE A 373 19.93 -61.46 -32.50
C PHE A 373 20.50 -61.02 -31.15
N GLY A 374 21.36 -61.83 -30.52
CA GLY A 374 22.01 -61.48 -29.27
C GLY A 374 22.92 -60.26 -29.40
N GLY A 375 23.69 -60.16 -30.48
CA GLY A 375 24.59 -59.03 -30.77
C GLY A 375 23.86 -57.74 -31.16
N PHE A 376 22.65 -57.81 -31.74
CA PHE A 376 21.83 -56.61 -31.97
C PHE A 376 21.30 -56.04 -30.64
N PHE A 377 20.77 -56.88 -29.76
CA PHE A 377 20.31 -56.43 -28.43
C PHE A 377 21.46 -56.02 -27.51
N VAL A 378 22.56 -56.77 -27.48
CA VAL A 378 23.78 -56.44 -26.72
C VAL A 378 24.46 -55.20 -27.29
N GLY A 379 24.46 -55.02 -28.62
CA GLY A 379 25.00 -53.84 -29.29
C GLY A 379 24.19 -52.58 -29.00
N ILE A 380 22.86 -52.64 -29.05
CA ILE A 380 21.99 -51.54 -28.65
C ILE A 380 22.19 -51.21 -27.18
N PHE A 381 22.22 -52.23 -26.31
CA PHE A 381 22.41 -52.04 -24.87
C PHE A 381 23.79 -51.44 -24.54
N ALA A 382 24.85 -51.91 -25.19
CA ALA A 382 26.18 -51.34 -25.05
C ALA A 382 26.23 -49.90 -25.57
N PHE A 383 25.58 -49.60 -26.70
CA PHE A 383 25.52 -48.26 -27.26
C PHE A 383 24.74 -47.30 -26.36
N THR A 384 23.62 -47.73 -25.77
CA THR A 384 22.87 -46.92 -24.80
C THR A 384 23.68 -46.65 -23.54
N MET A 385 24.36 -47.66 -22.99
CA MET A 385 25.18 -47.52 -21.78
C MET A 385 26.40 -46.63 -22.03
N ILE A 386 27.08 -46.78 -23.17
CA ILE A 386 28.17 -45.89 -23.59
C ILE A 386 27.66 -44.46 -23.78
N GLY A 387 26.50 -44.30 -24.44
CA GLY A 387 25.86 -43.01 -24.65
C GLY A 387 25.50 -42.29 -23.34
N GLU A 388 25.02 -43.02 -22.33
CA GLU A 388 24.74 -42.48 -20.99
C GLU A 388 26.02 -42.03 -20.28
N VAL A 389 27.08 -42.84 -20.31
CA VAL A 389 28.37 -42.48 -19.70
C VAL A 389 29.00 -41.27 -20.41
N ILE A 390 28.89 -41.16 -21.74
CA ILE A 390 29.35 -39.98 -22.48
C ILE A 390 28.55 -38.74 -22.07
N LYS A 391 27.23 -38.85 -21.89
CA LYS A 391 26.41 -37.75 -21.37
C LYS A 391 26.88 -37.36 -19.97
N GLU A 392 27.08 -38.33 -19.07
CA GLU A 392 27.57 -38.12 -17.71
C GLU A 392 28.92 -37.37 -17.70
N ILE A 393 29.90 -37.82 -18.49
CA ILE A 393 31.19 -37.14 -18.65
C ILE A 393 31.01 -35.71 -19.15
N ARG A 394 30.12 -35.47 -20.12
CA ARG A 394 29.85 -34.12 -20.64
C ARG A 394 29.27 -33.21 -19.55
N THR A 395 28.36 -33.73 -18.73
CA THR A 395 27.76 -33.00 -17.61
C THR A 395 28.80 -32.66 -16.53
N LEU A 396 29.56 -33.67 -16.07
CA LEU A 396 30.61 -33.49 -15.06
C LEU A 396 31.73 -32.55 -15.55
N THR A 397 32.07 -32.58 -16.84
CA THR A 397 33.06 -31.66 -17.42
C THR A 397 32.53 -30.21 -17.41
N LYS A 398 31.23 -30.02 -17.66
CA LYS A 398 30.59 -28.69 -17.58
C LYS A 398 30.54 -28.19 -16.14
N GLU A 399 30.20 -29.05 -15.19
CA GLU A 399 30.22 -28.71 -13.75
C GLU A 399 31.65 -28.38 -13.29
N LEU A 400 32.65 -29.18 -13.64
CA LEU A 400 34.04 -28.91 -13.29
C LEU A 400 34.52 -27.55 -13.82
N LYS A 401 34.13 -27.16 -15.04
CA LYS A 401 34.40 -25.81 -15.57
C LYS A 401 33.71 -24.68 -14.80
N THR A 402 32.62 -24.99 -14.10
CA THR A 402 31.85 -24.02 -13.31
C THR A 402 32.43 -23.86 -11.90
N TYR A 403 32.98 -24.94 -11.32
CA TYR A 403 33.51 -24.97 -9.95
C TYR A 403 35.04 -24.77 -9.83
N ALA A 404 35.81 -25.05 -10.89
CA ALA A 404 37.24 -24.72 -10.95
C ALA A 404 37.42 -23.20 -11.17
#